data_AF-A0A948BK17-F1
#
_entry.id   AF-A0A948BK17-F1
#
_cell.length_a   1.000
_cell.length_b   1.000
_cell.length_c   1.000
_cell.angle_alpha   90.00
_cell.angle_beta   90.00
_cell.angle_gamma   90.00
#
_symmetry.space_group_name_H-M   'P 1'
#
loop_
_entity.id
_entity.type
_entity.pdbx_description
1 polymer ?
#
loop_
_entity_poly.entity_id
_entity_poly.type
_entity_poly.pdbx_seq_one_letter_code
_entity_poly.pdbx_strand_id
1 'polypeptide(L)'
;MNDIKHYKRKNYFIKKGFQGRYMFNFYLMLVLLLLVFTVLLSYSTAQYLTITYENYSLQVASTPAMLFKHILAAIWIIMIPMGLFLAWAVMRYTHRVAGPLYKFEIILDQMSRGILDPQVRLREKDEGQQVVARLQAVNSFLSAKVLQLRELTNKLQAEPEVATSPELQKLAHELHAALAVFEIKK
;
A
#
# COMPACT_ATOMS: atom_id res chain seq x y z
N MET A 1 1.70 33.79 20.32
CA MET A 1 2.30 32.89 19.31
C MET A 1 2.08 31.47 19.82
N ASN A 2 1.09 30.73 19.30
CA ASN A 2 0.78 29.38 19.80
C ASN A 2 1.72 28.36 19.18
N ASP A 3 2.56 27.74 20.00
CA ASP A 3 3.39 26.60 19.63
C ASP A 3 2.53 25.38 19.32
N ILE A 4 2.30 25.13 18.02
CA ILE A 4 1.71 23.89 17.54
C ILE A 4 2.77 22.79 17.72
N LYS A 5 2.69 22.05 18.84
CA LYS A 5 3.48 20.83 19.04
C LYS A 5 3.18 19.84 17.90
N HIS A 6 4.08 19.77 16.92
CA HIS A 6 4.02 18.80 15.84
C HIS A 6 4.14 17.38 16.40
N TYR A 7 3.00 16.69 16.50
CA TYR A 7 2.97 15.28 16.85
C TYR A 7 3.57 14.46 15.70
N LYS A 8 4.89 14.21 15.75
CA LYS A 8 5.58 13.32 14.81
C LYS A 8 5.09 11.90 15.04
N ARG A 9 4.24 11.38 14.14
CA ARG A 9 3.81 9.96 14.16
C ARG A 9 5.04 9.08 13.93
N LYS A 10 5.36 8.22 14.92
CA LYS A 10 6.62 7.45 14.99
C LYS A 10 6.62 6.11 14.23
N ASN A 11 5.48 5.62 13.75
CA ASN A 11 5.41 4.29 13.13
C ASN A 11 5.38 4.36 11.61
N TYR A 12 6.56 4.29 10.98
CA TYR A 12 6.73 4.11 9.53
C TYR A 12 6.49 2.66 9.07
N PHE A 13 6.43 1.70 9.99
CA PHE A 13 6.24 0.28 9.70
C PHE A 13 4.81 -0.15 10.00
N ILE A 14 3.92 -0.01 9.02
CA ILE A 14 2.52 -0.43 9.16
C ILE A 14 2.32 -1.90 8.75
N LYS A 15 3.06 -2.40 7.73
CA LYS A 15 3.07 -3.83 7.34
C LYS A 15 4.50 -4.28 6.95
N LYS A 16 5.32 -4.65 7.93
CA LYS A 16 6.74 -5.10 7.76
C LYS A 16 6.88 -6.25 6.76
N GLY A 17 5.95 -7.21 6.78
CA GLY A 17 5.96 -8.36 5.87
C GLY A 17 5.77 -7.99 4.40
N PHE A 18 4.95 -6.98 4.10
CA PHE A 18 4.76 -6.49 2.74
C PHE A 18 6.05 -5.84 2.23
N GLN A 19 6.59 -4.86 2.95
CA GLN A 19 7.83 -4.18 2.58
C GLN A 19 9.02 -5.13 2.40
N GLY A 20 9.21 -6.07 3.34
CA GLY A 20 10.29 -7.06 3.27
C GLY A 20 10.19 -7.97 2.04
N ARG A 21 8.98 -8.42 1.68
CA ARG A 21 8.77 -9.26 0.50
C ARG A 21 9.12 -8.53 -0.79
N TYR A 22 8.72 -7.26 -0.93
CA TYR A 22 9.10 -6.46 -2.11
C TYR A 22 10.61 -6.18 -2.14
N MET A 23 11.21 -5.80 -1.00
CA MET A 23 12.66 -5.59 -0.92
C MET A 23 13.43 -6.83 -1.37
N PHE A 24 13.05 -8.00 -0.87
CA PHE A 24 13.68 -9.27 -1.26
C PHE A 24 13.48 -9.59 -2.74
N ASN A 25 12.25 -9.48 -3.26
CA ASN A 25 11.98 -9.77 -4.67
C ASN A 25 12.73 -8.83 -5.63
N PHE A 26 12.77 -7.53 -5.33
CA PHE A 26 13.53 -6.56 -6.15
C PHE A 26 15.03 -6.80 -6.07
N TYR A 27 15.55 -7.16 -4.89
CA TYR A 27 16.95 -7.51 -4.73
C TYR A 27 17.32 -8.77 -5.53
N LEU A 28 16.48 -9.81 -5.47
CA LEU A 28 16.67 -11.03 -6.26
C LEU A 28 16.64 -10.74 -7.76
N MET A 29 15.70 -9.91 -8.22
CA MET A 29 15.63 -9.46 -9.61
C MET A 29 16.88 -8.69 -10.03
N LEU A 30 17.43 -7.84 -9.16
CA LEU A 30 18.67 -7.11 -9.42
C LEU A 30 19.87 -8.05 -9.55
N VAL A 31 20.00 -9.04 -8.67
CA VAL A 31 21.06 -10.06 -8.75
C VAL A 31 20.96 -10.85 -10.05
N LEU A 32 19.74 -11.27 -10.43
CA LEU A 32 19.50 -11.98 -11.68
C LEU A 32 19.87 -11.12 -12.90
N LEU A 33 19.51 -9.84 -12.88
CA LEU A 33 19.83 -8.90 -13.97
C LEU A 33 21.34 -8.71 -14.13
N LEU A 34 22.08 -8.58 -13.01
CA LEU A 34 23.55 -8.51 -13.03
C LEU A 34 24.18 -9.79 -13.56
N LEU A 35 23.63 -10.96 -13.21
CA LEU A 35 24.10 -12.25 -13.72
C LEU A 35 23.89 -12.35 -15.23
N VAL A 36 22.68 -12.05 -15.72
CA VAL A 36 22.37 -12.05 -17.16
C VAL A 36 23.28 -11.08 -17.90
N PHE A 37 23.46 -9.86 -17.39
CA PHE A 37 24.37 -8.89 -17.97
C PHE A 37 25.82 -9.39 -18.05
N THR A 38 26.30 -10.04 -16.99
CA THR A 38 27.66 -10.63 -16.94
C THR A 38 27.84 -11.73 -17.98
N VAL A 39 26.84 -12.61 -18.13
CA VAL A 39 26.86 -13.68 -19.14
C VAL A 39 26.85 -13.10 -20.55
N LEU A 40 25.98 -12.11 -20.82
CA LEU A 40 25.92 -11.44 -22.11
C LEU A 40 27.23 -10.73 -22.47
N LEU A 41 27.83 -10.03 -21.51
CA LEU A 41 29.11 -9.34 -21.70
C LEU A 41 30.25 -10.35 -21.95
N SER A 42 30.26 -11.46 -21.21
CA SER A 42 31.23 -12.54 -21.40
C SER A 42 31.06 -13.21 -22.77
N TYR A 43 29.83 -13.45 -23.22
CA TYR A 43 29.55 -13.98 -24.55
C TYR A 43 30.00 -13.02 -25.66
N SER A 44 29.62 -11.74 -25.54
CA SER A 44 29.96 -10.68 -26.50
C SER A 44 31.47 -10.47 -26.63
N THR A 45 32.21 -10.67 -25.52
CA THR A 45 33.67 -10.47 -25.50
C THR A 45 34.49 -11.75 -25.70
N ALA A 46 33.84 -12.91 -25.85
CA ALA A 46 34.52 -14.21 -25.90
C ALA A 46 35.50 -14.37 -27.07
N GLN A 47 35.27 -13.65 -28.18
CA GLN A 47 36.10 -13.72 -29.38
C GLN A 47 37.35 -12.81 -29.31
N TYR A 48 37.44 -11.93 -28.32
CA TYR A 48 38.59 -11.04 -28.18
C TYR A 48 39.66 -11.63 -27.25
N LEU A 49 40.91 -11.32 -27.54
CA LEU A 49 42.06 -11.64 -26.71
C LEU A 49 42.53 -10.37 -26.00
N THR A 50 42.87 -10.51 -24.71
CA THR A 50 43.43 -9.44 -23.91
C THR A 50 44.85 -9.82 -23.51
N ILE A 51 45.78 -8.89 -23.78
CA ILE A 51 47.18 -8.98 -23.36
C ILE A 51 47.32 -8.06 -22.16
N THR A 52 47.83 -8.57 -21.05
CA THR A 52 48.06 -7.79 -19.84
C THR A 52 49.45 -8.08 -19.30
N TYR A 53 50.08 -7.05 -18.76
CA TYR A 53 51.36 -7.15 -18.06
C TYR A 53 51.11 -6.94 -16.57
N GLU A 54 51.07 -8.03 -15.81
CA GLU A 54 50.75 -8.00 -14.38
C GLU A 54 51.90 -8.68 -13.61
N ASN A 55 52.45 -8.01 -12.60
CA ASN A 55 53.58 -8.51 -11.80
C ASN A 55 54.77 -9.02 -12.64
N TYR A 56 55.16 -8.30 -13.69
CA TYR A 56 56.23 -8.67 -14.64
C TYR A 56 55.97 -9.94 -15.45
N SER A 57 54.76 -10.50 -15.40
CA SER A 57 54.34 -11.64 -16.20
C SER A 57 53.45 -11.17 -17.35
N LEU A 58 53.75 -11.64 -18.57
CA LEU A 58 52.88 -11.46 -19.72
C LEU A 58 51.76 -12.52 -19.65
N GLN A 59 50.51 -12.06 -19.59
CA GLN A 59 49.35 -12.92 -19.63
C GLN A 59 48.55 -12.63 -20.90
N VAL A 60 48.21 -13.69 -21.63
CA VAL A 60 47.38 -13.63 -22.83
C VAL A 60 46.26 -14.65 -22.66
N ALA A 61 45.05 -14.16 -22.56
CA ALA A 61 43.85 -14.97 -22.40
C ALA A 61 42.67 -14.33 -23.12
N SER A 62 41.54 -15.05 -23.21
CA SER A 62 40.30 -14.44 -23.68
C SER A 62 39.88 -13.32 -22.72
N THR A 63 39.29 -12.25 -23.27
CA THR A 63 38.86 -11.09 -22.49
C THR A 63 37.96 -11.44 -21.28
N PRO A 64 36.97 -12.36 -21.38
CA PRO A 64 36.15 -12.74 -20.23
C PRO A 64 36.96 -13.41 -19.11
N ALA A 65 37.91 -14.28 -19.47
CA ALA A 65 38.73 -14.99 -18.49
C ALA A 65 39.66 -14.03 -17.76
N MET A 66 40.27 -13.09 -18.50
CA MET A 66 41.15 -12.08 -17.93
C MET A 66 40.41 -11.14 -16.96
N LEU A 67 39.18 -10.75 -17.33
CA LEU A 67 38.38 -9.81 -16.54
C LEU A 67 37.55 -10.45 -15.43
N PHE A 68 37.44 -11.78 -15.36
CA PHE A 68 36.53 -12.47 -14.43
C PHE A 68 36.67 -12.00 -12.98
N LYS A 69 37.91 -11.94 -12.46
CA LYS A 69 38.17 -11.48 -11.09
C LYS A 69 37.79 -10.02 -10.89
N HIS A 70 38.04 -9.17 -11.89
CA HIS A 70 37.72 -7.74 -11.84
C HIS A 70 36.22 -7.49 -11.91
N ILE A 71 35.49 -8.24 -12.75
CA ILE A 71 34.03 -8.20 -12.83
C ILE A 71 33.42 -8.64 -11.50
N LEU A 72 33.91 -9.74 -10.92
CA LEU A 72 33.41 -10.23 -9.64
C LEU A 72 33.66 -9.21 -8.52
N ALA A 73 34.86 -8.62 -8.46
CA ALA A 73 35.18 -7.55 -7.50
C ALA A 73 34.29 -6.32 -7.69
N ALA A 74 34.06 -5.88 -8.93
CA ALA A 74 33.19 -4.75 -9.24
C ALA A 74 31.74 -5.00 -8.81
N ILE A 75 31.21 -6.22 -9.06
CA ILE A 75 29.87 -6.62 -8.60
C ILE A 75 29.77 -6.52 -7.09
N TRP A 76 30.74 -7.05 -6.34
CA TRP A 76 30.75 -6.98 -4.87
C TRP A 76 30.79 -5.54 -4.34
N ILE A 77 31.61 -4.67 -4.94
CA ILE A 77 31.72 -3.26 -4.55
C ILE A 77 30.40 -2.51 -4.79
N ILE A 78 29.69 -2.81 -5.88
CA ILE A 78 28.43 -2.15 -6.23
C ILE A 78 27.24 -2.74 -5.45
N MET A 79 27.25 -4.03 -5.14
CA MET A 79 26.15 -4.76 -4.49
C MET A 79 25.71 -4.13 -3.16
N ILE A 80 26.66 -3.74 -2.31
CA ILE A 80 26.37 -3.20 -0.97
C ILE A 80 25.68 -1.81 -1.05
N PRO A 81 26.27 -0.78 -1.68
CA PRO A 81 25.63 0.53 -1.78
C PRO A 81 24.34 0.48 -2.58
N MET A 82 24.29 -0.32 -3.66
CA MET A 82 23.09 -0.48 -4.47
C MET A 82 21.97 -1.18 -3.69
N GLY A 83 22.30 -2.20 -2.89
CA GLY A 83 21.34 -2.87 -2.01
C GLY A 83 20.76 -1.92 -0.96
N LEU A 84 21.59 -1.07 -0.35
CA LEU A 84 21.14 -0.06 0.61
C LEU A 84 20.24 0.99 -0.06
N PHE A 85 20.64 1.48 -1.24
CA PHE A 85 19.82 2.41 -2.03
C PHE A 85 18.48 1.80 -2.41
N LEU A 86 18.46 0.55 -2.86
CA LEU A 86 17.24 -0.17 -3.21
C LEU A 86 16.33 -0.35 -1.99
N ALA A 87 16.88 -0.74 -0.84
CA ALA A 87 16.12 -0.85 0.40
C ALA A 87 15.49 0.50 0.80
N TRP A 88 16.26 1.59 0.72
CA TRP A 88 15.77 2.94 0.96
C TRP A 88 14.65 3.34 -0.02
N ALA A 89 14.84 3.08 -1.31
CA ALA A 89 13.86 3.39 -2.35
C ALA A 89 12.56 2.61 -2.13
N VAL A 90 12.64 1.28 -1.98
CA VAL A 90 11.47 0.42 -1.74
C VAL A 90 10.75 0.84 -0.47
N MET A 91 11.46 1.16 0.61
CA MET A 91 10.87 1.67 1.84
C MET A 91 10.09 2.96 1.59
N ARG A 92 10.69 3.91 0.86
CA ARG A 92 10.11 5.22 0.58
C ARG A 92 8.85 5.14 -0.27
N TYR A 93 8.84 4.30 -1.30
CA TYR A 93 7.70 4.09 -2.18
C TYR A 93 6.60 3.30 -1.49
N THR A 94 6.96 2.18 -0.85
CA THR A 94 5.98 1.28 -0.24
C THR A 94 5.23 1.95 0.92
N HIS A 95 5.87 2.87 1.65
CA HIS A 95 5.20 3.63 2.70
C HIS A 95 4.01 4.45 2.18
N ARG A 96 4.08 4.97 0.95
CA ARG A 96 2.99 5.75 0.33
C ARG A 96 1.78 4.89 -0.05
N VAL A 97 1.94 3.56 -0.08
CA VAL A 97 0.88 2.59 -0.44
C VAL A 97 0.38 1.82 0.80
N ALA A 98 1.28 1.36 1.66
CA ALA A 98 0.94 0.54 2.82
C ALA A 98 0.10 1.31 3.86
N GLY A 99 0.37 2.61 4.04
CA GLY A 99 -0.41 3.47 4.94
C GLY A 99 -1.88 3.60 4.52
N PRO A 100 -2.16 3.99 3.26
CA PRO A 100 -3.52 4.00 2.71
C PRO A 100 -4.23 2.65 2.79
N LEU A 101 -3.56 1.56 2.45
CA LEU A 101 -4.17 0.23 2.47
C LEU A 101 -4.68 -0.15 3.87
N TYR A 102 -3.90 0.15 4.92
CA TYR A 102 -4.33 -0.04 6.30
C TYR A 102 -5.53 0.85 6.67
N LYS A 103 -5.56 2.09 6.17
CA LYS A 103 -6.74 2.95 6.36
C LYS A 103 -7.98 2.39 5.67
N PHE A 104 -7.86 1.81 4.48
CA PHE A 104 -9.01 1.21 3.78
C PHE A 104 -9.59 0.05 4.58
N GLU A 105 -8.73 -0.79 5.16
CA GLU A 105 -9.11 -1.88 6.05
C GLU A 105 -9.93 -1.36 7.24
N ILE A 106 -9.48 -0.29 7.90
CA ILE A 106 -10.23 0.34 9.00
C ILE A 106 -11.58 0.89 8.55
N ILE A 107 -11.64 1.58 7.40
CA ILE A 107 -12.88 2.17 6.88
C ILE A 107 -13.90 1.07 6.58
N LEU A 108 -13.47 0.03 5.88
CA LEU A 108 -14.33 -1.09 5.51
C LEU A 108 -14.80 -1.87 6.74
N ASP A 109 -13.92 -2.08 7.71
CA ASP A 109 -14.26 -2.71 9.00
C ASP A 109 -15.27 -1.86 9.78
N GLN A 110 -15.12 -0.53 9.81
CA GLN A 110 -16.12 0.38 10.37
C GLN A 110 -17.47 0.29 9.66
N MET A 111 -17.48 0.34 8.33
CA MET A 111 -18.69 0.20 7.51
C MET A 111 -19.39 -1.14 7.75
N SER A 112 -18.62 -2.23 7.90
CA SER A 112 -19.15 -3.57 8.18
C SER A 112 -19.87 -3.66 9.52
N ARG A 113 -19.50 -2.81 10.49
CA ARG A 113 -20.14 -2.67 11.80
C ARG A 113 -21.27 -1.64 11.81
N GLY A 114 -21.66 -1.10 10.66
CA GLY A 114 -22.69 -0.07 10.56
C GLY A 114 -22.22 1.34 10.90
N ILE A 115 -20.91 1.57 11.11
CA ILE A 115 -20.37 2.91 11.39
C ILE A 115 -20.13 3.62 10.06
N LEU A 116 -20.92 4.65 9.79
CA LEU A 116 -20.87 5.45 8.56
C LEU A 116 -20.23 6.81 8.86
N ASP A 117 -18.96 6.95 8.49
CA ASP A 117 -18.17 8.19 8.66
C ASP A 117 -17.83 8.81 7.28
N PRO A 118 -18.39 9.98 6.94
CA PRO A 118 -18.14 10.65 5.67
C PRO A 118 -16.88 11.54 5.67
N GLN A 119 -16.08 11.59 6.74
CA GLN A 119 -14.93 12.51 6.85
C GLN A 119 -13.56 11.86 6.59
N VAL A 120 -13.52 10.66 6.02
CA VAL A 120 -12.25 9.95 5.88
C VAL A 120 -11.39 10.50 4.74
N ARG A 121 -10.12 10.80 5.04
CA ARG A 121 -9.13 11.35 4.07
C ARG A 121 -7.75 10.68 4.19
N LEU A 122 -7.03 10.63 3.07
CA LEU A 122 -5.61 10.28 3.01
C LEU A 122 -4.72 11.52 3.04
N ARG A 123 -3.41 11.33 3.24
CA ARG A 123 -2.44 12.44 3.09
C ARG A 123 -2.30 12.76 1.61
N GLU A 124 -2.12 14.02 1.27
CA GLU A 124 -2.07 14.51 -0.11
C GLU A 124 -1.15 13.68 -1.04
N LYS A 125 0.03 13.26 -0.54
CA LYS A 125 1.01 12.48 -1.31
C LYS A 125 0.82 10.96 -1.23
N ASP A 126 -0.19 10.47 -0.54
CA ASP A 126 -0.45 9.04 -0.46
C ASP A 126 -1.19 8.53 -1.72
N GLU A 127 -0.92 7.29 -2.11
CA GLU A 127 -1.62 6.66 -3.23
C GLU A 127 -3.06 6.27 -2.85
N GLY A 128 -3.95 6.16 -3.84
CA GLY A 128 -5.33 5.70 -3.62
C GLY A 128 -6.33 6.79 -3.19
N GLN A 129 -6.01 8.07 -3.42
CA GLN A 129 -6.93 9.19 -3.17
C GLN A 129 -8.31 8.99 -3.83
N GLN A 130 -8.34 8.50 -5.07
CA GLN A 130 -9.59 8.22 -5.78
C GLN A 130 -10.43 7.13 -5.10
N VAL A 131 -9.78 6.12 -4.50
CA VAL A 131 -10.48 5.05 -3.77
C VAL A 131 -11.15 5.62 -2.53
N VAL A 132 -10.45 6.48 -1.78
CA VAL A 132 -11.05 7.15 -0.61
C VAL A 132 -12.16 8.08 -1.00
N ALA A 133 -12.01 8.86 -2.07
CA ALA A 133 -13.09 9.71 -2.56
C ALA A 133 -14.35 8.89 -2.88
N ARG A 134 -14.19 7.71 -3.51
CA ARG A 134 -15.32 6.79 -3.78
C ARG A 134 -15.90 6.18 -2.50
N LEU A 135 -15.06 5.74 -1.55
CA LEU A 135 -15.53 5.24 -0.25
C LEU A 135 -16.31 6.31 0.52
N GLN A 136 -15.82 7.55 0.47
CA GLN A 136 -16.49 8.69 1.09
C GLN A 136 -17.85 8.96 0.44
N ALA A 137 -17.94 8.90 -0.90
CA ALA A 137 -19.20 9.03 -1.62
C ALA A 137 -20.20 7.93 -1.23
N VAL A 138 -19.74 6.67 -1.12
CA VAL A 138 -20.56 5.55 -0.66
C VAL A 138 -21.04 5.77 0.78
N ASN A 139 -20.16 6.15 1.71
CA ASN A 139 -20.56 6.45 3.09
C ASN A 139 -21.58 7.58 3.15
N SER A 140 -21.37 8.66 2.39
CA SER A 140 -22.28 9.80 2.35
C SER A 140 -23.65 9.39 1.81
N PHE A 141 -23.67 8.57 0.75
CA PHE A 141 -24.90 8.04 0.16
C PHE A 141 -25.65 7.12 1.14
N LEU A 142 -24.96 6.18 1.77
CA LEU A 142 -25.56 5.27 2.75
C LEU A 142 -26.09 6.03 3.97
N SER A 143 -25.32 6.98 4.51
CA SER A 143 -25.77 7.83 5.62
C SER A 143 -27.05 8.59 5.25
N ALA A 144 -27.10 9.20 4.06
CA ALA A 144 -28.29 9.89 3.59
C ALA A 144 -29.50 8.95 3.46
N LYS A 145 -29.29 7.73 2.93
CA LYS A 145 -30.36 6.73 2.80
C LYS A 145 -30.87 6.21 4.13
N VAL A 146 -29.99 5.95 5.09
CA VAL A 146 -30.39 5.55 6.44
C VAL A 146 -31.18 6.66 7.14
N LEU A 147 -30.76 7.93 6.99
CA LEU A 147 -31.53 9.07 7.53
C LEU A 147 -32.92 9.18 6.89
N GLN A 148 -33.03 9.04 5.57
CA GLN A 148 -34.32 9.02 4.86
C GLN A 148 -35.23 7.88 5.36
N LEU A 149 -34.69 6.68 5.53
CA LEU A 149 -35.45 5.53 6.05
C LEU A 149 -35.90 5.75 7.50
N ARG A 150 -35.07 6.36 8.35
CA ARG A 150 -35.46 6.73 9.72
C ARG A 150 -36.61 7.74 9.72
N GLU A 151 -36.56 8.76 8.87
CA GLU A 151 -37.63 9.74 8.74
C GLU A 151 -38.94 9.10 8.27
N LEU A 152 -38.89 8.24 7.26
CA LEU A 152 -40.07 7.51 6.77
C LEU A 152 -40.64 6.58 7.83
N THR A 153 -39.79 5.87 8.59
CA THR A 153 -40.22 5.00 9.68
C THR A 153 -40.93 5.78 10.78
N ASN A 154 -40.41 6.97 11.13
CA ASN A 154 -41.05 7.84 12.12
C ASN A 154 -42.42 8.37 11.63
N LYS A 155 -42.55 8.69 10.34
CA LYS A 155 -43.84 9.08 9.74
C LYS A 155 -44.83 7.93 9.76
N LEU A 156 -44.42 6.72 9.38
CA LEU A 156 -45.26 5.52 9.43
C LEU A 156 -45.76 5.22 10.85
N GLN A 157 -44.91 5.37 11.86
CA GLN A 157 -45.30 5.18 13.26
C GLN A 157 -46.31 6.23 13.77
N ALA A 158 -46.35 7.41 13.15
CA ALA A 158 -47.31 8.46 13.50
C ALA A 158 -48.67 8.30 12.80
N GLU A 159 -48.79 7.37 11.85
CA GLU A 159 -50.03 7.17 11.08
C GLU A 159 -51.09 6.41 11.91
N PRO A 160 -52.36 6.87 11.98
CA PRO A 160 -53.38 6.30 12.87
C PRO A 160 -53.69 4.82 12.61
N GLU A 161 -53.62 4.41 11.35
CA GLU A 161 -53.88 3.04 10.88
C GLU A 161 -52.79 2.06 11.33
N VAL A 162 -51.54 2.54 11.40
CA VAL A 162 -50.40 1.78 11.92
C VAL A 162 -50.46 1.68 13.45
N ALA A 163 -50.93 2.72 14.13
CA ALA A 163 -51.08 2.74 15.59
C ALA A 163 -52.19 1.80 16.11
N THR A 164 -53.17 1.47 15.27
CA THR A 164 -54.29 0.58 15.62
C THR A 164 -54.06 -0.88 15.24
N SER A 165 -53.13 -1.17 14.32
CA SER A 165 -52.76 -2.52 13.93
C SER A 165 -51.51 -3.02 14.68
N PRO A 166 -51.65 -4.03 15.58
CA PRO A 166 -50.52 -4.53 16.36
C PRO A 166 -49.42 -5.18 15.50
N GLU A 167 -49.76 -5.75 14.34
CA GLU A 167 -48.77 -6.31 13.42
C GLU A 167 -47.94 -5.22 12.72
N LEU A 168 -48.60 -4.15 12.24
CA LEU A 168 -47.91 -3.04 11.58
C LEU A 168 -47.02 -2.27 12.58
N GLN A 169 -47.49 -2.12 13.82
CA GLN A 169 -46.72 -1.49 14.88
C GLN A 169 -45.46 -2.32 15.23
N LYS A 170 -45.58 -3.65 15.30
CA LYS A 170 -44.44 -4.54 15.52
C LYS A 170 -43.41 -4.44 14.39
N LEU A 171 -43.87 -4.47 13.13
CA LEU A 171 -42.99 -4.36 11.96
C LEU A 171 -42.26 -3.00 11.92
N ALA A 172 -42.96 -1.90 12.22
CA ALA A 172 -42.36 -0.57 12.29
C ALA A 172 -41.31 -0.46 13.42
N HIS A 173 -41.52 -1.14 14.54
CA HIS A 173 -40.55 -1.21 15.63
C HIS A 173 -39.30 -2.03 15.23
N GLU A 174 -39.48 -3.18 14.58
CA GLU A 174 -38.39 -4.00 14.05
C GLU A 174 -37.56 -3.24 13.01
N LEU A 175 -38.21 -2.50 12.10
CA LEU A 175 -37.53 -1.65 11.12
C LEU A 175 -36.72 -0.54 11.80
N HIS A 176 -37.29 0.14 12.79
CA HIS A 176 -36.57 1.17 13.56
C HIS A 176 -35.36 0.57 14.29
N ALA A 177 -35.50 -0.61 14.90
CA ALA A 177 -34.40 -1.33 15.54
C ALA A 177 -33.30 -1.74 14.55
N ALA A 178 -33.66 -2.24 13.36
CA ALA A 178 -32.70 -2.58 12.31
C ALA A 178 -31.93 -1.35 11.82
N LEU A 179 -32.60 -0.19 11.69
CA LEU A 179 -31.96 1.06 11.30
C LEU A 179 -31.08 1.65 12.41
N ALA A 180 -31.33 1.33 13.68
CA ALA A 180 -30.55 1.82 14.82
C ALA A 180 -29.13 1.23 14.89
N VAL A 181 -28.88 0.09 14.23
CA VAL A 181 -27.55 -0.54 14.13
C VAL A 181 -26.55 0.38 13.42
N PHE A 182 -27.01 1.30 12.57
CA PHE A 182 -26.14 2.23 11.85
C PHE A 182 -25.76 3.46 12.69
N GLU A 183 -24.49 3.62 13.02
CA GLU A 183 -23.96 4.81 13.68
C GLU A 183 -23.48 5.83 12.63
N ILE A 184 -24.19 6.95 12.49
CA ILE A 184 -23.83 8.01 11.53
C ILE A 184 -22.99 9.06 12.25
N LYS A 185 -21.71 9.14 11.90
CA LYS A 185 -20.82 10.20 12.41
C LYS A 185 -20.99 11.49 11.61
N LYS A 186 -21.00 12.62 12.33
CA LYS A 186 -21.07 13.97 11.76
C LYS A 186 -19.68 14.48 11.41
#